data_AF-A0A7S3DFZ3-F1
#
_entry.id   AF-A0A7S3DFZ3-F1
#
_cell.length_a   1.000
_cell.length_b   1.000
_cell.length_c   1.000
_cell.angle_alpha   90.00
_cell.angle_beta   90.00
_cell.angle_gamma   90.00
#
_symmetry.space_group_name_H-M   'P 1'
#
loop_
_entity.id
_entity.type
_entity.pdbx_description
1 polymer ?
#
loop_
_entity_poly.entity_id
_entity_poly.type
_entity_poly.pdbx_seq_one_letter_code
_entity_poly.pdbx_strand_id
1 'polypeptide(L)'
;MSALSEEERNHLYNRKLQTRVENEHYLRAHPEMSDMIHSFYVNLLEDRPRNPVDYAFSFFTSPELRKIVTGKDAPVETKSEVEEEKEAEVQEKEVEKFGSFDAIVGRQVTFIVGPLGCGKKSLGDKIASATKRVHVSSGMAAVNYSKANNDELPPPEVMASSVCQQLLQAINDGAKSIVVTGFPNTKAEWDAYKERVNDADANSELIYMQCDDEKAAARVVDDGVSVPVLRRRYANFEQKSGEVLRHFREINSLKFIDADLEPEVSFQSAWSIIVKPKLVFVVGGPGAGKSTLCKQLASSYGLSVVSVGDVLRKEAESGNEEVKAKVAAGDPVPTHTAVICLAKALSEAHKSAGEQREEGWIIDNFPLTLEQAIDAGRYLSDPSLVLFLDADSDLLSQRLHHASEDSKTIDSAPQVLDSRMDTFVDTILPVVEHFDKKGLVKAVNAAQTAEAVLHEAKAVIREVGVISRPPSAQ
;
A
#
# COMPACT_ATOMS: atom_id res chain seq x y z
N MET A 1 -34.64 -59.41 10.20
CA MET A 1 -33.45 -58.87 10.90
C MET A 1 -32.82 -57.82 10.00
N SER A 2 -32.83 -56.55 10.40
CA SER A 2 -32.05 -55.50 9.73
C SER A 2 -30.58 -55.90 9.83
N ALA A 3 -29.91 -56.15 8.71
CA ALA A 3 -28.59 -56.78 8.66
C ALA A 3 -27.43 -55.89 9.20
N LEU A 4 -27.73 -54.68 9.66
CA LEU A 4 -26.76 -53.72 10.17
C LEU A 4 -27.28 -53.12 11.48
N SER A 5 -26.38 -52.99 12.45
CA SER A 5 -26.60 -52.26 13.70
C SER A 5 -26.80 -50.77 13.44
N GLU A 6 -27.34 -50.06 14.44
CA GLU A 6 -27.63 -48.63 14.33
C GLU A 6 -26.35 -47.78 14.17
N GLU A 7 -25.27 -48.17 14.83
CA GLU A 7 -23.95 -47.55 14.66
C GLU A 7 -23.39 -47.78 13.25
N GLU A 8 -23.49 -49.00 12.71
CA GLU A 8 -23.05 -49.30 11.34
C GLU A 8 -23.86 -48.54 10.30
N ARG A 9 -25.17 -48.35 10.51
CA ARG A 9 -26.02 -47.51 9.66
C ARG A 9 -25.59 -46.05 9.67
N ASN A 10 -25.32 -45.50 10.85
CA ASN A 10 -24.89 -44.10 10.98
C ASN A 10 -23.51 -43.88 10.36
N HIS A 11 -22.59 -44.82 10.55
CA HIS A 11 -21.27 -44.78 9.91
C HIS A 11 -21.38 -44.83 8.38
N LEU A 12 -22.22 -45.73 7.85
CA LEU A 12 -22.43 -45.86 6.40
C LEU A 12 -23.16 -44.65 5.79
N TYR A 13 -24.07 -44.03 6.55
CA TYR A 13 -24.72 -42.78 6.17
C TYR A 13 -23.73 -41.61 6.09
N ASN A 14 -22.90 -41.41 7.12
CA ASN A 14 -21.89 -40.36 7.15
C ASN A 14 -20.85 -40.53 6.03
N ARG A 15 -20.40 -41.76 5.79
CA ARG A 15 -19.48 -42.05 4.69
C ARG A 15 -20.10 -41.75 3.32
N LYS A 16 -21.38 -42.08 3.10
CA LYS A 16 -22.09 -41.73 1.87
C LYS A 16 -22.24 -40.22 1.67
N LEU A 17 -22.51 -39.48 2.75
CA LEU A 17 -22.58 -38.02 2.73
C LEU A 17 -21.24 -37.41 2.36
N GLN A 18 -20.16 -37.87 3.00
CA GLN A 18 -18.82 -37.39 2.73
C GLN A 18 -18.38 -37.68 1.28
N THR A 19 -18.62 -38.88 0.78
CA THR A 19 -18.35 -39.20 -0.64
C THR A 19 -19.18 -38.36 -1.60
N ARG A 20 -20.43 -37.99 -1.27
CA ARG A 20 -21.23 -37.08 -2.11
C ARG A 20 -20.64 -35.68 -2.15
N VAL A 21 -20.21 -35.16 -1.00
CA VAL A 21 -19.58 -33.84 -0.89
C VAL A 21 -18.24 -33.80 -1.63
N GLU A 22 -17.42 -34.83 -1.48
CA GLU A 22 -16.14 -34.97 -2.20
C GLU A 22 -16.35 -35.08 -3.71
N ASN A 23 -17.33 -35.87 -4.17
CA ASN A 23 -17.68 -35.95 -5.58
C ASN A 23 -18.21 -34.63 -6.14
N GLU A 24 -19.01 -33.89 -5.37
CA GLU A 24 -19.50 -32.57 -5.76
C GLU A 24 -18.36 -31.55 -5.87
N HIS A 25 -17.44 -31.54 -4.90
CA HIS A 25 -16.23 -30.72 -4.96
C HIS A 25 -15.36 -31.09 -6.16
N TYR A 26 -15.16 -32.39 -6.42
CA TYR A 26 -14.41 -32.88 -7.57
C TYR A 26 -15.05 -32.42 -8.88
N LEU A 27 -16.37 -32.57 -9.05
CA LEU A 27 -17.08 -32.12 -10.24
C LEU A 27 -17.00 -30.59 -10.41
N ARG A 28 -17.16 -29.81 -9.33
CA ARG A 28 -17.07 -28.35 -9.38
C ARG A 28 -15.66 -27.82 -9.67
N ALA A 29 -14.64 -28.54 -9.20
CA ALA A 29 -13.25 -28.20 -9.47
C ALA A 29 -12.75 -28.74 -10.81
N HIS A 30 -13.51 -29.61 -11.48
CA HIS A 30 -13.13 -30.17 -12.77
C HIS A 30 -13.24 -29.09 -13.86
N PRO A 31 -12.16 -28.80 -14.62
CA PRO A 31 -12.14 -27.70 -15.60
C PRO A 31 -13.28 -27.82 -16.64
N GLU A 32 -13.58 -29.05 -17.08
CA GLU A 32 -14.66 -29.32 -18.04
C GLU A 32 -16.05 -28.85 -17.58
N MET A 33 -16.35 -28.84 -16.28
CA MET A 33 -17.64 -28.35 -15.77
C MET A 33 -17.75 -26.83 -15.87
N SER A 34 -16.65 -26.11 -15.65
CA SER A 34 -16.59 -24.65 -15.83
C SER A 34 -16.81 -24.29 -17.30
N ASP A 35 -16.17 -25.01 -18.22
CA ASP A 35 -16.29 -24.78 -19.66
C ASP A 35 -17.68 -25.11 -20.17
N MET A 36 -18.29 -26.21 -19.70
CA MET A 36 -19.66 -26.58 -20.04
C MET A 36 -20.68 -25.53 -19.59
N ILE A 37 -20.53 -25.02 -18.36
CA ILE A 37 -21.42 -23.98 -17.82
C ILE A 37 -21.20 -22.65 -18.55
N HIS A 38 -19.95 -22.27 -18.82
CA HIS A 38 -19.62 -21.06 -19.58
C HIS A 38 -20.24 -21.10 -20.98
N SER A 39 -20.01 -22.18 -21.74
CA SER A 39 -20.59 -22.38 -23.07
C SER A 39 -22.12 -22.42 -23.04
N PHE A 40 -22.72 -23.02 -22.02
CA PHE A 40 -24.17 -22.96 -21.84
C PHE A 40 -24.67 -21.52 -21.68
N TYR A 41 -24.03 -20.71 -20.84
CA TYR A 41 -24.44 -19.32 -20.64
C TYR A 41 -24.25 -18.45 -21.89
N VAL A 42 -23.16 -18.64 -22.64
CA VAL A 42 -22.93 -17.93 -23.91
C VAL A 42 -24.06 -18.24 -24.88
N ASN A 43 -24.34 -19.53 -25.14
CA ASN A 43 -25.38 -19.94 -26.08
C ASN A 43 -26.79 -19.56 -25.60
N LEU A 44 -27.07 -19.62 -24.30
CA LEU A 44 -28.36 -19.19 -23.73
C LEU A 44 -28.61 -17.69 -23.95
N LEU A 45 -27.57 -16.85 -23.85
CA LEU A 45 -27.66 -15.40 -24.04
C LEU A 45 -27.73 -14.99 -25.51
N GLU A 46 -27.13 -15.78 -26.41
CA GLU A 46 -27.20 -15.60 -27.87
C GLU A 46 -28.56 -16.03 -28.42
N ASP A 47 -28.97 -17.27 -28.14
CA ASP A 47 -30.20 -17.85 -28.71
C ASP A 47 -31.48 -17.30 -28.05
N ARG A 48 -31.38 -16.80 -26.81
CA ARG A 48 -32.48 -16.26 -25.99
C ARG A 48 -33.77 -17.11 -26.08
N PRO A 49 -33.70 -18.41 -25.75
CA PRO A 49 -34.82 -19.32 -25.87
C PRO A 49 -35.96 -18.93 -24.90
N ARG A 50 -37.20 -19.15 -25.33
CA ARG A 50 -38.39 -18.80 -24.54
C ARG A 50 -38.49 -19.57 -23.21
N ASN A 51 -37.96 -20.80 -23.15
CA ASN A 51 -37.88 -21.57 -21.92
C ASN A 51 -36.41 -21.99 -21.66
N PRO A 52 -35.71 -21.30 -20.74
CA PRO A 52 -34.30 -21.58 -20.45
C PRO A 52 -34.07 -22.95 -19.80
N VAL A 53 -35.07 -23.54 -19.14
CA VAL A 53 -34.94 -24.84 -18.47
C VAL A 53 -34.97 -25.98 -19.49
N ASP A 54 -35.90 -25.94 -20.45
CA ASP A 54 -35.95 -26.94 -21.53
C ASP A 54 -34.73 -26.83 -22.46
N TYR A 55 -34.23 -25.61 -22.64
CA TYR A 55 -32.99 -25.35 -23.36
C TYR A 55 -31.78 -25.93 -22.63
N ALA A 56 -31.68 -25.76 -21.29
CA ALA A 56 -30.65 -26.40 -20.49
C ALA A 56 -30.68 -27.92 -20.63
N PHE A 57 -31.87 -28.53 -20.56
CA PHE A 57 -32.00 -29.98 -20.75
C PHE A 57 -31.49 -30.40 -22.13
N SER A 58 -31.91 -29.71 -23.19
CA SER A 58 -31.50 -30.02 -24.57
C SER A 58 -30.00 -29.79 -24.82
N PHE A 59 -29.43 -28.74 -24.22
CA PHE A 59 -28.01 -28.41 -24.31
C PHE A 59 -27.15 -29.48 -23.63
N PHE A 60 -27.40 -29.77 -22.36
CA PHE A 60 -26.58 -30.70 -21.57
C PHE A 60 -26.80 -32.18 -21.92
N THR A 61 -27.87 -32.51 -22.65
CA THR A 61 -28.10 -33.87 -23.16
C THR A 61 -27.76 -34.02 -24.64
N SER A 62 -27.25 -32.97 -25.29
CA SER A 62 -26.85 -33.01 -26.70
C SER A 62 -25.70 -34.00 -26.92
N PRO A 63 -25.80 -34.94 -27.88
CA PRO A 63 -24.69 -35.82 -28.26
C PRO A 63 -23.46 -35.04 -28.75
N GLU A 64 -23.67 -33.81 -29.23
CA GLU A 64 -22.64 -32.92 -29.76
C GLU A 64 -22.13 -31.92 -28.69
N LEU A 65 -22.61 -31.98 -27.44
CA LEU A 65 -22.23 -31.06 -26.35
C LEU A 65 -20.71 -30.94 -26.20
N ARG A 66 -20.00 -32.05 -26.30
CA ARG A 66 -18.54 -32.06 -26.20
C ARG A 66 -17.90 -31.21 -27.31
N LYS A 67 -18.42 -31.25 -28.54
CA LYS A 67 -17.93 -30.42 -29.65
C LYS A 67 -18.28 -28.95 -29.45
N ILE A 68 -19.46 -28.67 -28.90
CA ILE A 68 -19.90 -27.31 -28.57
C ILE A 68 -18.98 -26.69 -27.50
N VAL A 69 -18.47 -27.51 -26.57
CA VAL A 69 -17.67 -27.04 -25.43
C VAL A 69 -16.17 -27.00 -25.75
N THR A 70 -15.64 -27.97 -26.52
CA THR A 70 -14.18 -28.09 -26.78
C THR A 70 -13.78 -27.73 -28.22
N GLY A 71 -14.72 -27.48 -29.12
CA GLY A 71 -14.48 -26.97 -30.47
C GLY A 71 -13.79 -27.89 -31.49
N LYS A 72 -13.55 -29.19 -31.22
CA LYS A 72 -12.87 -30.14 -32.15
C LYS A 72 -13.32 -31.61 -32.02
N ASP A 73 -13.24 -32.38 -33.12
CA ASP A 73 -13.37 -33.85 -33.20
C ASP A 73 -12.01 -34.56 -32.96
N ALA A 74 -11.76 -35.19 -31.80
CA ALA A 74 -10.71 -36.25 -31.54
C ALA A 74 -10.57 -36.60 -30.03
N PRO A 75 -10.03 -37.79 -29.64
CA PRO A 75 -10.19 -38.37 -28.30
C PRO A 75 -9.28 -37.76 -27.20
N VAL A 76 -9.61 -38.06 -25.94
CA VAL A 76 -8.93 -37.59 -24.72
C VAL A 76 -7.50 -38.12 -24.66
N GLU A 77 -6.51 -37.23 -24.66
CA GLU A 77 -5.19 -37.50 -24.10
C GLU A 77 -5.12 -36.95 -22.68
N THR A 78 -4.89 -37.84 -21.72
CA THR A 78 -4.37 -37.52 -20.38
C THR A 78 -3.11 -36.68 -20.54
N LYS A 79 -3.01 -35.54 -19.81
CA LYS A 79 -1.86 -34.62 -19.72
C LYS A 79 -0.59 -35.25 -20.30
N SER A 80 -0.34 -34.99 -21.58
CA SER A 80 0.80 -35.54 -22.30
C SER A 80 2.04 -34.76 -21.90
N GLU A 81 3.17 -35.46 -21.79
CA GLU A 81 4.54 -34.95 -21.60
C GLU A 81 4.86 -33.75 -22.55
N VAL A 82 4.12 -33.60 -23.65
CA VAL A 82 4.20 -32.49 -24.62
C VAL A 82 3.76 -31.11 -24.07
N GLU A 83 2.87 -31.04 -23.07
CA GLU A 83 2.49 -29.75 -22.44
C GLU A 83 3.54 -29.31 -21.40
N GLU A 84 4.10 -30.23 -20.62
CA GLU A 84 5.27 -29.97 -19.76
C GLU A 84 6.51 -29.65 -20.59
N GLU A 85 6.73 -30.34 -21.72
CA GLU A 85 7.81 -30.01 -22.66
C GLU A 85 7.59 -28.65 -23.34
N LYS A 86 6.36 -28.24 -23.64
CA LYS A 86 6.09 -26.90 -24.21
C LYS A 86 6.26 -25.78 -23.18
N GLU A 87 5.88 -25.98 -21.92
CA GLU A 87 6.14 -25.02 -20.85
C GLU A 87 7.64 -24.91 -20.56
N ALA A 88 8.35 -26.05 -20.53
CA ALA A 88 9.80 -26.10 -20.41
C ALA A 88 10.52 -25.49 -21.64
N GLU A 89 10.01 -25.70 -22.85
CA GLU A 89 10.58 -25.16 -24.10
C GLU A 89 10.26 -23.66 -24.26
N VAL A 90 9.15 -23.16 -23.70
CA VAL A 90 8.87 -21.71 -23.58
C VAL A 90 9.78 -21.08 -22.53
N GLN A 91 9.98 -21.73 -21.38
CA GLN A 91 10.96 -21.29 -20.37
C GLN A 91 12.40 -21.29 -20.93
N GLU A 92 12.83 -22.35 -21.63
CA GLU A 92 14.14 -22.42 -22.29
C GLU A 92 14.27 -21.36 -23.40
N LYS A 93 13.25 -21.16 -24.25
CA LYS A 93 13.28 -20.12 -25.31
C LYS A 93 13.24 -18.69 -24.76
N GLU A 94 12.60 -18.43 -23.61
CA GLU A 94 12.65 -17.13 -22.93
C GLU A 94 14.03 -16.88 -22.29
N VAL A 95 14.62 -17.91 -21.65
CA VAL A 95 15.96 -17.87 -21.05
C VAL A 95 17.07 -17.72 -22.12
N GLU A 96 16.95 -18.42 -23.25
CA GLU A 96 17.89 -18.33 -24.38
C GLU A 96 17.85 -16.95 -25.08
N LYS A 97 16.71 -16.26 -25.05
CA LYS A 97 16.51 -14.99 -25.78
C LYS A 97 16.79 -13.74 -24.95
N PHE A 98 16.62 -13.79 -23.63
CA PHE A 98 16.75 -12.61 -22.75
C PHE A 98 17.75 -12.77 -21.58
N GLY A 99 18.33 -13.95 -21.40
CA GLY A 99 19.22 -14.25 -20.27
C GLY A 99 18.47 -14.45 -18.95
N SER A 100 19.22 -14.68 -17.86
CA SER A 100 18.64 -14.84 -16.53
C SER A 100 18.10 -13.51 -15.98
N PHE A 101 16.95 -13.56 -15.29
CA PHE A 101 16.38 -12.43 -14.55
C PHE A 101 17.10 -12.15 -13.21
N ASP A 102 18.19 -12.86 -12.91
CA ASP A 102 19.01 -12.69 -11.70
C ASP A 102 19.46 -11.25 -11.45
N ALA A 103 19.61 -10.43 -12.51
CA ALA A 103 19.97 -9.03 -12.34
C ALA A 103 18.86 -8.23 -11.62
N ILE A 104 17.61 -8.67 -11.61
CA ILE A 104 16.50 -8.03 -10.86
C ILE A 104 16.60 -8.36 -9.37
N VAL A 105 17.09 -9.55 -9.03
CA VAL A 105 17.23 -10.03 -7.65
C VAL A 105 18.08 -9.06 -6.84
N GLY A 106 17.62 -8.75 -5.63
CA GLY A 106 18.23 -7.81 -4.68
C GLY A 106 17.91 -6.33 -4.95
N ARG A 107 17.12 -6.01 -5.98
CA ARG A 107 16.72 -4.62 -6.27
C ARG A 107 15.35 -4.30 -5.69
N GLN A 108 15.25 -3.12 -5.09
CA GLN A 108 13.97 -2.62 -4.61
C GLN A 108 13.08 -2.18 -5.80
N VAL A 109 11.89 -2.79 -5.91
CA VAL A 109 10.90 -2.46 -6.93
C VAL A 109 9.60 -2.00 -6.27
N THR A 110 9.09 -0.83 -6.68
CA THR A 110 7.81 -0.33 -6.17
C THR A 110 6.74 -0.49 -7.24
N PHE A 111 5.68 -1.22 -6.92
CA PHE A 111 4.52 -1.43 -7.77
C PHE A 111 3.39 -0.47 -7.38
N ILE A 112 2.76 0.19 -8.36
CA ILE A 112 1.63 1.08 -8.16
C ILE A 112 0.43 0.54 -8.92
N VAL A 113 -0.61 0.16 -8.20
CA VAL A 113 -1.84 -0.41 -8.75
C VAL A 113 -3.06 0.31 -8.23
N GLY A 114 -4.17 0.22 -8.97
CA GLY A 114 -5.39 0.94 -8.67
C GLY A 114 -6.35 0.91 -9.84
N PRO A 115 -7.62 1.29 -9.61
CA PRO A 115 -8.66 1.26 -10.63
C PRO A 115 -8.33 2.16 -11.83
N LEU A 116 -9.08 1.99 -12.92
CA LEU A 116 -8.98 2.91 -14.05
C LEU A 116 -9.34 4.34 -13.59
N GLY A 117 -8.68 5.37 -14.13
CA GLY A 117 -8.97 6.77 -13.73
C GLY A 117 -8.34 7.24 -12.41
N CYS A 118 -7.61 6.38 -11.68
CA CYS A 118 -6.94 6.76 -10.44
C CYS A 118 -5.65 7.58 -10.64
N GLY A 119 -5.17 7.76 -11.88
CA GLY A 119 -3.97 8.56 -12.17
C GLY A 119 -2.63 7.83 -11.99
N LYS A 120 -2.61 6.50 -11.84
CA LYS A 120 -1.40 5.67 -11.64
C LYS A 120 -0.22 6.01 -12.56
N LYS A 121 -0.46 6.18 -13.87
CA LYS A 121 0.59 6.50 -14.85
C LYS A 121 1.20 7.88 -14.60
N SER A 122 0.33 8.90 -14.46
CA SER A 122 0.76 10.28 -14.17
C SER A 122 1.55 10.36 -12.87
N LEU A 123 1.10 9.64 -11.84
CA LEU A 123 1.81 9.52 -10.58
C LEU A 123 3.19 8.87 -10.77
N GLY A 124 3.28 7.73 -11.47
CA GLY A 124 4.54 7.05 -11.79
C GLY A 124 5.54 7.93 -12.54
N ASP A 125 5.08 8.66 -13.58
CA ASP A 125 5.91 9.59 -14.36
C ASP A 125 6.46 10.72 -13.48
N LYS A 126 5.61 11.27 -12.60
CA LYS A 126 5.98 12.35 -11.69
C LYS A 126 6.97 11.88 -10.63
N ILE A 127 6.80 10.68 -10.09
CA ILE A 127 7.76 10.08 -9.14
C ILE A 127 9.10 9.84 -9.82
N ALA A 128 9.10 9.21 -10.99
CA ALA A 128 10.33 8.93 -11.74
C ALA A 128 11.14 10.19 -12.00
N SER A 129 10.48 11.26 -12.48
CA SER A 129 11.13 12.55 -12.70
C SER A 129 11.65 13.19 -11.40
N ALA A 130 10.87 13.15 -10.32
CA ALA A 130 11.28 13.76 -9.04
C ALA A 130 12.38 12.98 -8.29
N THR A 131 12.48 11.68 -8.49
CA THR A 131 13.38 10.80 -7.72
C THR A 131 14.55 10.26 -8.54
N LYS A 132 14.70 10.70 -9.80
CA LYS A 132 15.67 10.17 -10.77
C LYS A 132 15.55 8.64 -10.95
N ARG A 133 14.33 8.12 -10.80
CA ARG A 133 13.98 6.70 -10.97
C ARG A 133 13.47 6.44 -12.39
N VAL A 134 13.48 5.17 -12.80
CA VAL A 134 12.86 4.77 -14.07
C VAL A 134 11.42 4.32 -13.82
N HIS A 135 10.51 4.78 -14.66
CA HIS A 135 9.12 4.36 -14.65
C HIS A 135 8.89 3.33 -15.75
N VAL A 136 8.35 2.18 -15.36
CA VAL A 136 7.89 1.09 -16.24
C VAL A 136 6.37 1.03 -16.16
N SER A 137 5.67 0.99 -17.30
CA SER A 137 4.21 0.91 -17.32
C SER A 137 3.75 -0.33 -18.08
N SER A 138 3.07 -1.24 -17.39
CA SER A 138 2.59 -2.49 -17.97
C SER A 138 1.38 -2.29 -18.90
N GLY A 139 0.68 -1.15 -18.79
CA GLY A 139 -0.55 -0.90 -19.54
C GLY A 139 -0.37 -0.96 -21.06
N MET A 140 0.79 -0.53 -21.58
CA MET A 140 1.06 -0.56 -23.01
C MET A 140 1.35 -1.98 -23.52
N ALA A 141 1.96 -2.83 -22.69
CA ALA A 141 2.18 -4.24 -23.00
C ALA A 141 0.83 -4.99 -23.10
N ALA A 142 -0.08 -4.75 -22.16
CA ALA A 142 -1.42 -5.35 -22.21
C ALA A 142 -2.22 -4.93 -23.45
N VAL A 143 -2.14 -3.65 -23.83
CA VAL A 143 -2.81 -3.13 -25.04
C VAL A 143 -2.23 -3.75 -26.31
N ASN A 144 -0.90 -3.87 -26.40
CA ASN A 144 -0.24 -4.44 -27.57
C ASN A 144 -0.57 -5.94 -27.73
N TYR A 145 -0.62 -6.68 -26.63
CA TYR A 145 -1.05 -8.08 -26.63
C TYR A 145 -2.50 -8.24 -27.11
N SER A 146 -3.43 -7.48 -26.50
CA SER A 146 -4.85 -7.48 -26.87
C SER A 146 -5.06 -7.23 -28.37
N LYS A 147 -4.35 -6.23 -28.94
CA LYS A 147 -4.43 -5.94 -30.38
C LYS A 147 -3.87 -7.06 -31.27
N ALA A 148 -2.86 -7.79 -30.81
CA ALA A 148 -2.27 -8.89 -31.54
C ALA A 148 -3.08 -10.19 -31.44
N ASN A 149 -3.91 -10.33 -30.41
CA ASN A 149 -4.59 -11.56 -30.02
C ASN A 149 -6.13 -11.40 -29.97
N ASN A 150 -6.73 -10.70 -30.94
CA ASN A 150 -8.20 -10.57 -31.09
C ASN A 150 -8.92 -10.10 -29.81
N ASP A 151 -8.37 -9.11 -29.12
CA ASP A 151 -8.88 -8.55 -27.86
C ASP A 151 -8.88 -9.49 -26.64
N GLU A 152 -8.11 -10.59 -26.71
CA GLU A 152 -7.83 -11.43 -25.54
C GLU A 152 -6.92 -10.72 -24.53
N LEU A 153 -7.20 -10.94 -23.23
CA LEU A 153 -6.34 -10.45 -22.16
C LEU A 153 -5.05 -11.28 -22.09
N PRO A 154 -3.90 -10.65 -21.83
CA PRO A 154 -2.64 -11.37 -21.70
C PRO A 154 -2.68 -12.33 -20.50
N PRO A 155 -2.18 -13.57 -20.66
CA PRO A 155 -1.95 -14.48 -19.55
C PRO A 155 -1.01 -13.86 -18.49
N PRO A 156 -1.14 -14.24 -17.21
CA PRO A 156 -0.27 -13.77 -16.13
C PRO A 156 1.22 -13.91 -16.42
N GLU A 157 1.63 -15.01 -17.06
CA GLU A 157 3.02 -15.34 -17.38
C GLU A 157 3.58 -14.38 -18.43
N VAL A 158 2.77 -14.02 -19.43
CA VAL A 158 3.15 -13.06 -20.47
C VAL A 158 3.30 -11.66 -19.88
N MET A 159 2.41 -11.26 -18.98
CA MET A 159 2.51 -9.98 -18.27
C MET A 159 3.75 -9.93 -17.39
N ALA A 160 4.01 -10.98 -16.61
CA ALA A 160 5.20 -11.07 -15.76
C ALA A 160 6.49 -11.02 -16.59
N SER A 161 6.57 -11.77 -17.69
CA SER A 161 7.71 -11.76 -18.62
C SER A 161 7.95 -10.37 -19.21
N SER A 162 6.89 -9.70 -19.68
CA SER A 162 6.99 -8.34 -20.22
C SER A 162 7.46 -7.31 -19.19
N VAL A 163 7.00 -7.40 -17.95
CA VAL A 163 7.46 -6.53 -16.86
C VAL A 163 8.93 -6.81 -16.54
N CYS A 164 9.33 -8.08 -16.43
CA CYS A 164 10.72 -8.44 -16.14
C CYS A 164 11.69 -7.95 -17.24
N GLN A 165 11.30 -8.05 -18.51
CA GLN A 165 12.10 -7.52 -19.63
C GLN A 165 12.26 -5.99 -19.55
N GLN A 166 11.19 -5.27 -19.22
CA GLN A 166 11.26 -3.82 -19.03
C GLN A 166 12.11 -3.43 -17.81
N LEU A 167 12.04 -4.21 -16.72
CA LEU A 167 12.90 -4.04 -15.55
C LEU A 167 14.37 -4.26 -15.92
N LEU A 168 14.70 -5.36 -16.61
CA LEU A 168 16.08 -5.65 -17.07
C LEU A 168 16.61 -4.55 -17.98
N GLN A 169 15.80 -4.05 -18.91
CA GLN A 169 16.21 -2.94 -19.77
C GLN A 169 16.52 -1.69 -18.95
N ALA A 170 15.62 -1.29 -18.04
CA ALA A 170 15.84 -0.16 -17.15
C ALA A 170 17.13 -0.32 -16.31
N ILE A 171 17.37 -1.53 -15.81
CA ILE A 171 18.58 -1.90 -15.06
C ILE A 171 19.83 -1.71 -15.91
N ASN A 172 19.83 -2.22 -17.14
CA ASN A 172 20.96 -2.13 -18.06
C ASN A 172 21.25 -0.67 -18.45
N ASP A 173 20.22 0.16 -18.51
CA ASP A 173 20.32 1.60 -18.72
C ASP A 173 20.79 2.37 -17.46
N GLY A 174 21.08 1.66 -16.36
CA GLY A 174 21.67 2.19 -15.13
C GLY A 174 20.66 2.55 -14.03
N ALA A 175 19.41 2.10 -14.13
CA ALA A 175 18.40 2.36 -13.11
C ALA A 175 18.76 1.68 -11.79
N LYS A 176 18.92 2.48 -10.72
CA LYS A 176 19.16 1.96 -9.37
C LYS A 176 17.87 1.59 -8.63
N SER A 177 16.76 2.22 -8.98
CA SER A 177 15.44 1.87 -8.45
C SER A 177 14.34 2.21 -9.44
N ILE A 178 13.28 1.41 -9.40
CA ILE A 178 12.29 1.31 -10.47
C ILE A 178 10.89 1.35 -9.89
N VAL A 179 10.01 2.08 -10.57
CA VAL A 179 8.58 2.13 -10.26
C VAL A 179 7.83 1.48 -11.41
N VAL A 180 6.96 0.51 -11.10
CA VAL A 180 6.13 -0.21 -12.06
C VAL A 180 4.67 0.18 -11.85
N THR A 181 3.98 0.66 -12.89
CA THR A 181 2.54 0.97 -12.79
C THR A 181 1.68 -0.06 -13.51
N GLY A 182 0.53 -0.40 -12.90
CA GLY A 182 -0.50 -1.26 -13.50
C GLY A 182 -0.21 -2.75 -13.44
N PHE A 183 0.73 -3.18 -12.61
CA PHE A 183 1.07 -4.58 -12.33
C PHE A 183 1.55 -4.67 -10.87
N PRO A 184 1.29 -5.77 -10.14
CA PRO A 184 0.38 -6.87 -10.47
C PRO A 184 -1.09 -6.53 -10.15
N ASN A 185 -2.02 -6.85 -11.05
CA ASN A 185 -3.46 -6.67 -10.80
C ASN A 185 -4.13 -7.94 -10.23
N THR A 186 -3.47 -9.09 -10.30
CA THR A 186 -3.97 -10.38 -9.81
C THR A 186 -2.89 -11.12 -9.01
N LYS A 187 -3.31 -12.11 -8.21
CA LYS A 187 -2.37 -12.97 -7.48
C LYS A 187 -1.57 -13.87 -8.42
N ALA A 188 -2.19 -14.35 -9.49
CA ALA A 188 -1.52 -15.14 -10.52
C ALA A 188 -0.40 -14.34 -11.23
N GLU A 189 -0.63 -13.07 -11.56
CA GLU A 189 0.42 -12.18 -12.10
C GLU A 189 1.60 -12.06 -11.14
N TRP A 190 1.33 -11.94 -9.83
CA TRP A 190 2.38 -11.87 -8.82
C TRP A 190 3.15 -13.19 -8.67
N ASP A 191 2.46 -14.32 -8.69
CA ASP A 191 3.11 -15.63 -8.59
C ASP A 191 4.02 -15.91 -9.79
N ALA A 192 3.55 -15.62 -11.01
CA ALA A 192 4.36 -15.72 -12.22
C ALA A 192 5.59 -14.79 -12.21
N TYR A 193 5.50 -13.64 -11.53
CA TYR A 193 6.65 -12.76 -11.31
C TYR A 193 7.65 -13.34 -10.31
N LYS A 194 7.18 -13.88 -9.18
CA LYS A 194 8.03 -14.49 -8.14
C LYS A 194 8.79 -15.72 -8.64
N GLU A 195 8.18 -16.52 -9.53
CA GLU A 195 8.87 -17.65 -10.16
C GLU A 195 10.10 -17.21 -10.96
N ARG A 196 10.10 -15.98 -11.47
CA ARG A 196 11.20 -15.37 -12.23
C ARG A 196 12.17 -14.57 -11.34
N VAL A 197 11.67 -14.01 -10.24
CA VAL A 197 12.42 -13.16 -9.29
C VAL A 197 12.22 -13.71 -7.88
N ASN A 198 13.15 -14.57 -7.45
CA ASN A 198 12.98 -15.41 -6.26
C ASN A 198 12.90 -14.67 -4.91
N ASP A 199 13.36 -13.43 -4.84
CA ASP A 199 13.34 -12.58 -3.64
C ASP A 199 12.30 -11.45 -3.71
N ALA A 200 11.38 -11.54 -4.67
CA ALA A 200 10.40 -10.50 -4.96
C ALA A 200 9.57 -10.10 -3.73
N ASP A 201 9.15 -11.04 -2.88
CA ASP A 201 8.38 -10.71 -1.65
C ASP A 201 9.19 -9.87 -0.64
N ALA A 202 10.51 -10.02 -0.60
CA ALA A 202 11.37 -9.29 0.34
C ALA A 202 11.75 -7.89 -0.17
N ASN A 203 11.80 -7.70 -1.49
CA ASN A 203 12.32 -6.48 -2.11
C ASN A 203 11.27 -5.66 -2.88
N SER A 204 9.99 -6.03 -2.77
CA SER A 204 8.91 -5.34 -3.47
C SER A 204 7.91 -4.71 -2.53
N GLU A 205 7.47 -3.49 -2.87
CA GLU A 205 6.39 -2.77 -2.20
C GLU A 205 5.23 -2.53 -3.16
N LEU A 206 4.00 -2.72 -2.69
CA LEU A 206 2.79 -2.44 -3.45
C LEU A 206 2.07 -1.22 -2.89
N ILE A 207 1.87 -0.22 -3.73
CA ILE A 207 1.09 0.98 -3.45
C ILE A 207 -0.27 0.82 -4.15
N TYR A 208 -1.34 0.77 -3.35
CA TYR A 208 -2.71 0.78 -3.84
C TYR A 208 -3.27 2.21 -3.85
N MET A 209 -3.58 2.72 -5.04
CA MET A 209 -4.29 3.98 -5.21
C MET A 209 -5.79 3.75 -5.04
N GLN A 210 -6.33 4.18 -3.90
CA GLN A 210 -7.75 4.17 -3.60
C GLN A 210 -8.42 5.35 -4.29
N CYS A 211 -9.60 5.13 -4.86
CA CYS A 211 -10.36 6.15 -5.54
C CYS A 211 -11.83 5.77 -5.49
N ASP A 212 -12.70 6.74 -5.27
CA ASP A 212 -14.13 6.56 -5.47
C ASP A 212 -14.44 6.27 -6.94
N ASP A 213 -15.27 5.26 -7.20
CA ASP A 213 -15.60 4.80 -8.55
C ASP A 213 -16.27 5.90 -9.40
N GLU A 214 -17.09 6.75 -8.80
CA GLU A 214 -17.78 7.83 -9.52
C GLU A 214 -16.81 8.94 -9.89
N LYS A 215 -15.92 9.34 -8.96
CA LYS A 215 -14.85 10.30 -9.24
C LYS A 215 -13.85 9.77 -10.26
N ALA A 216 -13.47 8.49 -10.16
CA ALA A 216 -12.62 7.81 -11.12
C ALA A 216 -13.26 7.81 -12.52
N ALA A 217 -14.55 7.48 -12.60
CA ALA A 217 -15.31 7.51 -13.85
C ALA A 217 -15.34 8.92 -14.45
N ALA A 218 -15.62 9.96 -13.65
CA ALA A 218 -15.67 11.33 -14.13
C ALA A 218 -14.38 11.79 -14.84
N ARG A 219 -13.22 11.27 -14.44
CA ARG A 219 -11.92 11.56 -15.07
C ARG A 219 -11.69 10.81 -16.40
N VAL A 220 -12.50 9.80 -16.71
CA VAL A 220 -12.37 8.90 -17.87
C VAL A 220 -13.51 9.11 -18.88
N VAL A 221 -14.64 9.70 -18.46
CA VAL A 221 -15.86 9.86 -19.26
C VAL A 221 -15.67 10.72 -20.53
N ASP A 222 -14.55 11.45 -20.67
CA ASP A 222 -14.22 12.17 -21.90
C ASP A 222 -13.83 11.22 -23.07
N ASP A 223 -13.52 9.95 -22.80
CA ASP A 223 -13.05 8.96 -23.79
C ASP A 223 -14.17 8.12 -24.46
N GLY A 224 -15.43 8.56 -24.43
CA GLY A 224 -16.53 7.87 -25.12
C GLY A 224 -16.94 6.50 -24.53
N VAL A 225 -16.48 6.18 -23.32
CA VAL A 225 -16.82 4.95 -22.59
C VAL A 225 -18.05 5.18 -21.70
N SER A 226 -19.07 4.33 -21.81
CA SER A 226 -20.30 4.48 -21.02
C SER A 226 -20.09 4.13 -19.53
N VAL A 227 -20.79 4.84 -18.63
CA VAL A 227 -20.74 4.62 -17.17
C VAL A 227 -21.01 3.16 -16.76
N PRO A 228 -21.97 2.42 -17.38
CA PRO A 228 -22.17 1.00 -17.07
C PRO A 228 -20.95 0.11 -17.38
N VAL A 229 -20.20 0.42 -18.43
CA VAL A 229 -18.98 -0.32 -18.79
C VAL A 229 -17.88 -0.04 -17.76
N LEU A 230 -17.73 1.20 -17.30
CA LEU A 230 -16.77 1.57 -16.27
C LEU A 230 -17.07 0.87 -14.94
N ARG A 231 -18.33 0.86 -14.49
CA ARG A 231 -18.73 0.12 -13.27
C ARG A 231 -18.38 -1.36 -13.35
N ARG A 232 -18.61 -2.02 -14.50
CA ARG A 232 -18.22 -3.42 -14.70
C ARG A 232 -16.70 -3.61 -14.61
N ARG A 233 -15.91 -2.67 -15.14
CA ARG A 233 -14.44 -2.72 -15.05
C ARG A 233 -13.95 -2.55 -13.61
N TYR A 234 -14.55 -1.66 -12.83
CA TYR A 234 -14.19 -1.49 -11.41
C TYR A 234 -14.53 -2.71 -10.57
N ALA A 235 -15.74 -3.25 -10.69
CA ALA A 235 -16.13 -4.47 -9.99
C ALA A 235 -15.21 -5.66 -10.33
N ASN A 236 -14.89 -5.83 -11.62
CA ASN A 236 -13.94 -6.87 -12.05
C ASN A 236 -12.54 -6.66 -11.48
N PHE A 237 -12.06 -5.41 -11.42
CA PHE A 237 -10.75 -5.08 -10.87
C PHE A 237 -10.70 -5.33 -9.36
N GLU A 238 -11.72 -4.93 -8.61
CA GLU A 238 -11.80 -5.15 -7.16
C GLU A 238 -11.82 -6.66 -6.84
N GLN A 239 -12.63 -7.44 -7.56
CA GLN A 239 -12.69 -8.90 -7.40
C GLN A 239 -11.32 -9.55 -7.66
N LYS A 240 -10.62 -9.12 -8.71
CA LYS A 240 -9.34 -9.71 -9.15
C LYS A 240 -8.15 -9.28 -8.29
N SER A 241 -8.14 -8.02 -7.85
CA SER A 241 -7.04 -7.45 -7.08
C SER A 241 -7.08 -7.82 -5.59
N GLY A 242 -8.24 -8.22 -5.06
CA GLY A 242 -8.40 -8.53 -3.64
C GLY A 242 -7.40 -9.57 -3.09
N GLU A 243 -7.05 -10.59 -3.87
CA GLU A 243 -6.10 -11.62 -3.44
C GLU A 243 -4.64 -11.13 -3.42
N VAL A 244 -4.22 -10.36 -4.42
CA VAL A 244 -2.86 -9.79 -4.44
C VAL A 244 -2.71 -8.72 -3.36
N LEU A 245 -3.73 -7.89 -3.13
CA LEU A 245 -3.73 -6.94 -2.02
C LEU A 245 -3.66 -7.65 -0.66
N ARG A 246 -4.34 -8.79 -0.50
CA ARG A 246 -4.23 -9.61 0.73
C ARG A 246 -2.81 -10.14 0.92
N HIS A 247 -2.20 -10.69 -0.13
CA HIS A 247 -0.81 -11.17 -0.09
C HIS A 247 0.15 -10.06 0.37
N PHE A 248 0.12 -8.89 -0.28
CA PHE A 248 1.01 -7.78 0.09
C PHE A 248 0.74 -7.24 1.51
N ARG A 249 -0.50 -7.36 2.00
CA ARG A 249 -0.82 -7.02 3.39
C ARG A 249 -0.21 -8.02 4.38
N GLU A 250 -0.24 -9.31 4.08
CA GLU A 250 0.31 -10.38 4.93
C GLU A 250 1.83 -10.27 5.07
N ILE A 251 2.53 -9.87 4.01
CA ILE A 251 3.97 -9.62 4.04
C ILE A 251 4.34 -8.20 4.52
N ASN A 252 3.37 -7.41 5.02
CA ASN A 252 3.53 -6.03 5.48
C ASN A 252 4.13 -5.05 4.46
N SER A 253 3.89 -5.30 3.17
CA SER A 253 4.44 -4.51 2.06
C SER A 253 3.37 -3.80 1.22
N LEU A 254 2.15 -3.68 1.75
CA LEU A 254 1.05 -2.91 1.15
C LEU A 254 0.95 -1.51 1.75
N LYS A 255 0.90 -0.48 0.89
CA LYS A 255 0.67 0.92 1.24
C LYS A 255 -0.53 1.48 0.47
N PHE A 256 -1.11 2.56 0.99
CA PHE A 256 -2.32 3.16 0.42
C PHE A 256 -2.09 4.63 0.08
N ILE A 257 -2.70 5.06 -1.03
CA ILE A 257 -2.75 6.46 -1.43
C ILE A 257 -4.18 6.79 -1.81
N ASP A 258 -4.71 7.84 -1.22
CA ASP A 258 -5.98 8.41 -1.65
C ASP A 258 -5.77 9.23 -2.93
N ALA A 259 -6.33 8.74 -4.03
CA ALA A 259 -6.31 9.34 -5.36
C ALA A 259 -7.47 10.33 -5.59
N ASP A 260 -8.34 10.54 -4.60
CA ASP A 260 -9.38 11.58 -4.63
C ASP A 260 -8.92 12.90 -4.06
N LEU A 261 -7.76 12.92 -3.41
CA LEU A 261 -7.08 14.14 -3.02
C LEU A 261 -6.51 14.87 -4.24
N GLU A 262 -6.09 16.13 -4.03
CA GLU A 262 -5.41 16.88 -5.07
C GLU A 262 -4.13 16.14 -5.54
N PRO A 263 -3.81 16.15 -6.85
CA PRO A 263 -2.71 15.34 -7.39
C PRO A 263 -1.34 15.56 -6.73
N GLU A 264 -1.06 16.76 -6.23
CA GLU A 264 0.17 17.07 -5.50
C GLU A 264 0.28 16.31 -4.18
N VAL A 265 -0.87 16.10 -3.54
CA VAL A 265 -0.99 15.39 -2.25
C VAL A 265 -0.78 13.90 -2.44
N SER A 266 -1.49 13.31 -3.40
CA SER A 266 -1.33 11.90 -3.77
C SER A 266 0.11 11.61 -4.19
N PHE A 267 0.72 12.53 -4.95
CA PHE A 267 2.14 12.48 -5.30
C PHE A 267 3.03 12.43 -4.08
N GLN A 268 2.78 13.26 -3.08
CA GLN A 268 3.64 13.35 -1.92
C GLN A 268 3.55 12.16 -0.98
N SER A 269 2.35 11.60 -0.79
CA SER A 269 2.19 10.34 -0.08
C SER A 269 2.99 9.23 -0.76
N ALA A 270 2.89 9.12 -2.10
CA ALA A 270 3.69 8.18 -2.88
C ALA A 270 5.19 8.40 -2.74
N TRP A 271 5.62 9.66 -2.85
CA TRP A 271 7.02 10.04 -2.73
C TRP A 271 7.57 9.66 -1.36
N SER A 272 6.80 9.90 -0.29
CA SER A 272 7.21 9.57 1.08
C SER A 272 7.35 8.07 1.29
N ILE A 273 6.44 7.28 0.71
CA ILE A 273 6.50 5.80 0.73
C ILE A 273 7.76 5.30 0.00
N ILE A 274 8.06 5.88 -1.17
CA ILE A 274 9.10 5.38 -2.09
C ILE A 274 10.50 5.85 -1.69
N VAL A 275 10.63 7.10 -1.25
CA VAL A 275 11.90 7.71 -0.85
C VAL A 275 12.26 7.35 0.59
N LYS A 276 11.27 7.11 1.45
CA LYS A 276 11.46 6.78 2.88
C LYS A 276 12.40 7.78 3.56
N PRO A 277 12.00 9.06 3.66
CA PRO A 277 12.82 10.06 4.34
C PRO A 277 13.06 9.62 5.79
N LYS A 278 14.20 10.01 6.35
CA LYS A 278 14.53 9.72 7.76
C LYS A 278 13.68 10.62 8.64
N LEU A 279 12.62 10.04 9.23
CA LEU A 279 11.74 10.76 10.13
C LEU A 279 12.13 10.47 11.58
N VAL A 280 12.31 11.53 12.37
CA VAL A 280 12.49 11.47 13.82
C VAL A 280 11.25 12.09 14.47
N PHE A 281 10.42 11.26 15.10
CA PHE A 281 9.27 11.73 15.87
C PHE A 281 9.72 12.06 17.29
N VAL A 282 9.36 13.25 17.78
CA VAL A 282 9.66 13.65 19.16
C VAL A 282 8.35 13.68 19.94
N VAL A 283 8.21 12.73 20.87
CA VAL A 283 7.00 12.52 21.68
C VAL A 283 7.31 12.68 23.15
N GLY A 284 6.31 13.02 23.96
CA GLY A 284 6.47 13.27 25.39
C GLY A 284 5.40 14.20 25.94
N GLY A 285 5.32 14.29 27.27
CA GLY A 285 4.26 15.05 27.93
C GLY A 285 4.33 16.56 27.69
N PRO A 286 3.22 17.29 27.91
CA PRO A 286 3.26 18.74 27.95
C PRO A 286 4.25 19.18 29.04
N GLY A 287 5.04 20.24 28.80
CA GLY A 287 6.10 20.66 29.73
C GLY A 287 7.44 19.90 29.61
N ALA A 288 7.54 18.87 28.77
CA ALA A 288 8.78 18.08 28.59
C ALA A 288 9.87 18.80 27.77
N GLY A 289 9.59 19.96 27.17
CA GLY A 289 10.55 20.73 26.39
C GLY A 289 10.73 20.28 24.93
N LYS A 290 9.78 19.49 24.38
CA LYS A 290 9.79 18.97 23.00
C LYS A 290 10.19 19.99 21.94
N SER A 291 9.44 21.08 21.81
CA SER A 291 9.67 22.09 20.76
C SER A 291 11.02 22.80 20.90
N THR A 292 11.50 23.01 22.13
CA THR A 292 12.84 23.56 22.38
C THR A 292 13.91 22.59 21.91
N LEU A 293 13.78 21.30 22.27
CA LEU A 293 14.69 20.25 21.85
C LEU A 293 14.71 20.10 20.32
N CYS A 294 13.55 20.06 19.67
CA CYS A 294 13.43 19.96 18.22
C CYS A 294 14.20 21.08 17.50
N LYS A 295 14.04 22.33 17.94
CA LYS A 295 14.76 23.49 17.38
C LYS A 295 16.27 23.38 17.58
N GLN A 296 16.71 22.98 18.78
CA GLN A 296 18.13 22.81 19.10
C GLN A 296 18.77 21.65 18.30
N LEU A 297 18.06 20.53 18.14
CA LEU A 297 18.49 19.40 17.33
C LEU A 297 18.59 19.79 15.86
N ALA A 298 17.57 20.43 15.30
CA ALA A 298 17.59 20.88 13.92
C ALA A 298 18.76 21.82 13.63
N SER A 299 19.00 22.81 14.51
CA SER A 299 20.16 23.68 14.41
C SER A 299 21.49 22.92 14.49
N SER A 300 21.58 21.91 15.36
CA SER A 300 22.82 21.15 15.58
C SER A 300 23.18 20.21 14.43
N TYR A 301 22.19 19.68 13.71
CA TYR A 301 22.37 18.73 12.62
C TYR A 301 22.12 19.34 11.23
N GLY A 302 21.79 20.64 11.17
CA GLY A 302 21.44 21.30 9.91
C GLY A 302 20.13 20.78 9.30
N LEU A 303 19.23 20.22 10.12
CA LEU A 303 17.96 19.65 9.67
C LEU A 303 16.82 20.69 9.69
N SER A 304 15.69 20.30 9.11
CA SER A 304 14.43 21.04 9.21
C SER A 304 13.55 20.45 10.31
N VAL A 305 12.92 21.31 11.09
CA VAL A 305 11.80 20.93 11.97
C VAL A 305 10.50 21.12 11.20
N VAL A 306 9.64 20.12 11.23
CA VAL A 306 8.25 20.26 10.79
C VAL A 306 7.36 20.09 12.01
N SER A 307 6.72 21.17 12.41
CA SER A 307 5.74 21.20 13.50
C SER A 307 4.35 21.00 12.90
N VAL A 308 3.68 19.91 13.24
CA VAL A 308 2.34 19.62 12.67
C VAL A 308 1.34 20.70 13.04
N GLY A 309 1.44 21.30 14.23
CA GLY A 309 0.60 22.44 14.60
C GLY A 309 0.80 23.67 13.69
N ASP A 310 2.04 23.98 13.30
CA ASP A 310 2.32 25.07 12.36
C ASP A 310 1.82 24.75 10.95
N VAL A 311 2.00 23.49 10.52
CA VAL A 311 1.49 22.99 9.24
C VAL A 311 -0.03 23.13 9.15
N LEU A 312 -0.76 22.72 10.18
CA LEU A 312 -2.21 22.84 10.22
C LEU A 312 -2.68 24.30 10.25
N ARG A 313 -1.98 25.19 10.97
CA ARG A 313 -2.28 26.63 10.95
C ARG A 313 -2.06 27.24 9.56
N LYS A 314 -0.96 26.90 8.89
CA LYS A 314 -0.68 27.34 7.52
C LYS A 314 -1.74 26.82 6.54
N GLU A 315 -2.18 25.58 6.69
CA GLU A 315 -3.24 25.00 5.85
C GLU A 315 -4.62 25.66 6.11
N ALA A 316 -4.92 26.04 7.36
CA ALA A 316 -6.10 26.82 7.68
C ALA A 316 -6.11 28.19 6.97
N GLU A 317 -4.95 28.84 6.89
CA GLU A 317 -4.78 30.12 6.18
C GLU A 317 -4.88 29.97 4.66
N SER A 318 -4.51 28.81 4.10
CA SER A 318 -4.61 28.55 2.66
C SER A 318 -6.03 28.24 2.16
N GLY A 319 -7.04 28.30 3.04
CA GLY A 319 -8.46 28.18 2.66
C GLY A 319 -9.07 26.78 2.81
N ASN A 320 -8.41 25.86 3.51
CA ASN A 320 -9.03 24.57 3.86
C ASN A 320 -10.05 24.79 5.00
N GLU A 321 -11.34 24.91 4.65
CA GLU A 321 -12.40 25.28 5.60
C GLU A 321 -12.60 24.25 6.72
N GLU A 322 -12.36 22.95 6.47
CA GLU A 322 -12.42 21.92 7.52
C GLU A 322 -11.32 22.14 8.57
N VAL A 323 -10.08 22.28 8.10
CA VAL A 323 -8.92 22.51 8.98
C VAL A 323 -9.07 23.85 9.70
N LYS A 324 -9.50 24.89 8.99
CA LYS A 324 -9.72 26.23 9.55
C LYS A 324 -10.77 26.24 10.66
N ALA A 325 -11.91 25.56 10.47
CA ALA A 325 -12.94 25.46 11.50
C ALA A 325 -12.41 24.74 12.76
N LYS A 326 -11.68 23.64 12.58
CA LYS A 326 -11.10 22.86 13.68
C LYS A 326 -10.00 23.60 14.43
N VAL A 327 -9.06 24.19 13.70
CA VAL A 327 -7.96 25.01 14.27
C VAL A 327 -8.52 26.22 15.02
N ALA A 328 -9.54 26.91 14.48
CA ALA A 328 -10.16 28.05 15.17
C ALA A 328 -10.92 27.65 16.44
N ALA A 329 -11.49 26.44 16.48
CA ALA A 329 -12.18 25.90 17.64
C ALA A 329 -11.22 25.32 18.70
N GLY A 330 -9.94 25.09 18.37
CA GLY A 330 -9.03 24.33 19.21
C GLY A 330 -9.33 22.82 19.24
N ASP A 331 -10.15 22.35 18.30
CA ASP A 331 -10.53 20.95 18.16
C ASP A 331 -9.42 20.14 17.45
N PRO A 332 -9.28 18.84 17.76
CA PRO A 332 -8.45 17.94 16.97
C PRO A 332 -8.89 17.89 15.50
N VAL A 333 -7.93 18.10 14.59
CA VAL A 333 -8.11 17.89 13.14
C VAL A 333 -8.18 16.37 12.87
N PRO A 334 -9.05 15.90 11.95
CA PRO A 334 -9.12 14.49 11.60
C PRO A 334 -7.76 13.89 11.26
N THR A 335 -7.52 12.66 11.73
CA THR A 335 -6.26 11.94 11.61
C THR A 335 -5.71 11.94 10.18
N HIS A 336 -6.53 11.52 9.21
CA HIS A 336 -6.15 11.48 7.80
C HIS A 336 -5.72 12.85 7.28
N THR A 337 -6.51 13.90 7.55
CA THR A 337 -6.20 15.28 7.14
C THR A 337 -4.86 15.75 7.73
N ALA A 338 -4.59 15.47 9.01
CA ALA A 338 -3.31 15.84 9.63
C ALA A 338 -2.09 15.15 8.99
N VAL A 339 -2.19 13.84 8.72
CA VAL A 339 -1.13 13.07 8.04
C VAL A 339 -0.88 13.61 6.63
N ILE A 340 -1.95 13.96 5.92
CA ILE A 340 -1.88 14.54 4.58
C ILE A 340 -1.23 15.93 4.59
N CYS A 341 -1.60 16.81 5.51
CA CYS A 341 -0.96 18.12 5.63
C CYS A 341 0.53 17.98 5.99
N LEU A 342 0.88 17.05 6.89
CA LEU A 342 2.27 16.73 7.18
C LEU A 342 3.02 16.24 5.93
N ALA A 343 2.40 15.38 5.13
CA ALA A 343 2.96 14.93 3.85
C ALA A 343 3.32 16.12 2.97
N LYS A 344 2.34 17.02 2.70
CA LYS A 344 2.52 18.24 1.90
C LYS A 344 3.71 19.06 2.40
N ALA A 345 3.76 19.32 3.71
CA ALA A 345 4.82 20.13 4.31
C ALA A 345 6.22 19.52 4.12
N LEU A 346 6.35 18.19 4.26
CA LEU A 346 7.61 17.48 3.98
C LEU A 346 8.02 17.61 2.52
N SER A 347 7.06 17.64 1.58
CA SER A 347 7.32 17.87 0.15
C SER A 347 7.91 19.24 -0.11
N GLU A 348 7.22 20.27 0.38
CA GLU A 348 7.58 21.67 0.13
C GLU A 348 8.98 21.92 0.66
N ALA A 349 9.22 21.43 1.87
CA ALA A 349 10.48 21.63 2.53
C ALA A 349 11.61 20.79 1.88
N HIS A 350 11.32 19.62 1.30
CA HIS A 350 12.29 18.88 0.47
C HIS A 350 12.63 19.63 -0.82
N LYS A 351 11.63 20.09 -1.58
CA LYS A 351 11.83 20.91 -2.81
C LYS A 351 12.67 22.15 -2.54
N SER A 352 12.48 22.77 -1.37
CA SER A 352 13.18 23.97 -0.94
C SER A 352 14.65 23.72 -0.56
N ALA A 353 15.00 22.50 -0.16
CA ALA A 353 16.31 22.17 0.39
C ALA A 353 17.38 21.88 -0.68
N GLY A 354 16.98 21.60 -1.93
CA GLY A 354 17.90 21.25 -3.02
C GLY A 354 18.65 19.92 -2.81
N GLU A 355 19.59 19.59 -3.69
CA GLU A 355 20.34 18.31 -3.68
C GLU A 355 21.34 18.17 -2.50
N GLN A 356 21.48 19.19 -1.66
CA GLN A 356 22.58 19.33 -0.68
C GLN A 356 22.20 18.96 0.76
N ARG A 357 20.96 18.54 1.03
CA ARG A 357 20.51 18.23 2.39
C ARG A 357 20.20 16.74 2.54
N GLU A 358 20.98 16.08 3.39
CA GLU A 358 20.72 14.71 3.80
C GLU A 358 19.34 14.60 4.46
N GLU A 359 18.64 13.52 4.12
CA GLU A 359 17.19 13.36 4.08
C GLU A 359 16.53 13.16 5.46
N GLY A 360 16.85 14.02 6.43
CA GLY A 360 16.36 13.93 7.81
C GLY A 360 15.35 15.01 8.19
N TRP A 361 14.25 14.62 8.82
CA TRP A 361 13.21 15.51 9.32
C TRP A 361 12.93 15.24 10.79
N ILE A 362 12.91 16.31 11.58
CA ILE A 362 12.43 16.25 12.96
C ILE A 362 10.97 16.66 12.95
N ILE A 363 10.08 15.76 13.38
CA ILE A 363 8.65 16.01 13.43
C ILE A 363 8.28 16.34 14.88
N ASP A 364 7.85 17.59 15.10
CA ASP A 364 7.43 18.09 16.39
C ASP A 364 5.90 17.97 16.56
N ASN A 365 5.48 17.58 17.77
CA ASN A 365 4.07 17.39 18.15
C ASN A 365 3.29 16.41 17.26
N PHE A 366 3.93 15.31 16.85
CA PHE A 366 3.28 14.24 16.09
C PHE A 366 3.97 12.88 16.30
N PRO A 367 3.22 11.76 16.31
CA PRO A 367 1.76 11.68 16.32
C PRO A 367 1.18 11.96 17.71
N LEU A 368 -0.06 12.46 17.77
CA LEU A 368 -0.79 12.76 19.01
C LEU A 368 -1.71 11.62 19.47
N THR A 369 -2.05 10.70 18.56
CA THR A 369 -2.93 9.55 18.83
C THR A 369 -2.38 8.30 18.14
N LEU A 370 -2.79 7.13 18.62
CA LEU A 370 -2.45 5.86 17.98
C LEU A 370 -2.93 5.79 16.52
N GLU A 371 -4.11 6.35 16.22
CA GLU A 371 -4.63 6.42 14.86
C GLU A 371 -3.70 7.20 13.93
N GLN A 372 -3.18 8.35 14.39
CA GLN A 372 -2.19 9.13 13.63
C GLN A 372 -0.89 8.36 13.41
N ALA A 373 -0.43 7.59 14.40
CA ALA A 373 0.75 6.75 14.25
C ALA A 373 0.55 5.66 13.18
N ILE A 374 -0.61 4.98 13.21
CA ILE A 374 -0.97 3.94 12.24
C ILE A 374 -1.11 4.53 10.84
N ASP A 375 -1.81 5.65 10.70
CA ASP A 375 -2.03 6.28 9.39
C ASP A 375 -0.76 6.91 8.82
N ALA A 376 0.14 7.44 9.66
CA ALA A 376 1.48 7.84 9.21
C ALA A 376 2.23 6.66 8.59
N GLY A 377 2.21 5.48 9.23
CA GLY A 377 2.84 4.27 8.67
C GLY A 377 2.20 3.81 7.35
N ARG A 378 0.91 4.10 7.13
CA ARG A 378 0.16 3.72 5.92
C ARG A 378 0.36 4.68 4.75
N TYR A 379 0.27 5.98 5.00
CA TYR A 379 0.23 7.05 3.98
C TYR A 379 1.55 7.80 3.81
N LEU A 380 2.46 7.69 4.79
CA LEU A 380 3.82 8.23 4.73
C LEU A 380 4.82 7.06 4.80
N SER A 381 5.47 6.90 5.95
CA SER A 381 6.39 5.82 6.26
C SER A 381 6.48 5.71 7.78
N ASP A 382 6.88 4.54 8.28
CA ASP A 382 7.24 4.42 9.69
C ASP A 382 8.45 5.32 10.00
N PRO A 383 8.53 5.91 11.21
CA PRO A 383 9.67 6.72 11.58
C PRO A 383 10.94 5.88 11.70
N SER A 384 12.09 6.51 11.46
CA SER A 384 13.39 5.89 11.72
C SER A 384 13.73 5.89 13.21
N LEU A 385 13.15 6.82 13.98
CA LEU A 385 13.33 6.93 15.43
C LEU A 385 12.14 7.66 16.05
N VAL A 386 11.69 7.15 17.20
CA VAL A 386 10.79 7.86 18.11
C VAL A 386 11.57 8.22 19.37
N LEU A 387 11.86 9.51 19.53
CA LEU A 387 12.52 10.05 20.70
C LEU A 387 11.45 10.39 21.77
N PHE A 388 11.39 9.59 22.82
CA PHE A 388 10.43 9.77 23.91
C PHE A 388 11.07 10.56 25.05
N LEU A 389 10.54 11.75 25.33
CA LEU A 389 10.96 12.57 26.47
C LEU A 389 10.23 12.12 27.72
N ASP A 390 10.92 11.31 28.52
CA ASP A 390 10.38 10.64 29.69
C ASP A 390 10.63 11.46 30.96
N ALA A 391 9.55 11.76 31.68
CA ALA A 391 9.59 12.48 32.95
C ALA A 391 8.28 12.24 33.72
N ASP A 392 8.38 12.29 35.05
CA ASP A 392 7.23 12.14 35.94
C ASP A 392 6.15 13.21 35.67
N SER A 393 4.88 12.80 35.71
CA SER A 393 3.72 13.67 35.50
C SER A 393 3.74 14.88 36.42
N ASP A 394 4.12 14.70 37.70
CA ASP A 394 4.18 15.77 38.69
C ASP A 394 5.18 16.87 38.30
N LEU A 395 6.36 16.46 37.79
CA LEU A 395 7.38 17.40 37.32
C LEU A 395 6.91 18.16 36.08
N LEU A 396 6.27 17.44 35.15
CA LEU A 396 5.73 18.04 33.92
C LEU A 396 4.62 19.06 34.23
N SER A 397 3.71 18.72 35.15
CA SER A 397 2.66 19.63 35.63
C SER A 397 3.26 20.87 36.31
N GLN A 398 4.27 20.71 37.17
CA GLN A 398 4.97 21.86 37.77
C GLN A 398 5.59 22.79 36.72
N ARG A 399 6.25 22.23 35.69
CA ARG A 399 6.83 23.02 34.59
C ARG A 399 5.76 23.73 33.76
N LEU A 400 4.62 23.09 33.52
CA LEU A 400 3.49 23.70 32.82
C LEU A 400 2.92 24.88 33.59
N HIS A 401 2.70 24.73 34.90
CA HIS A 401 2.21 25.81 35.74
C HIS A 401 3.18 27.00 35.73
N HIS A 402 4.48 26.78 35.91
CA HIS A 402 5.47 27.85 35.84
C HIS A 402 5.49 28.56 34.48
N ALA A 403 5.45 27.82 33.36
CA ALA A 403 5.40 28.43 32.03
C ALA A 403 4.11 29.24 31.79
N SER A 404 3.01 28.86 32.44
CA SER A 404 1.71 29.52 32.35
C SER A 404 1.66 30.84 33.14
N GLU A 405 2.43 30.96 34.23
CA GLU A 405 2.58 32.20 35.01
C GLU A 405 3.27 33.29 34.18
N ASP A 406 4.20 32.90 33.31
CA ASP A 406 4.93 33.79 32.41
C ASP A 406 4.11 34.17 31.16
N SER A 407 3.17 33.33 30.72
CA SER A 407 2.34 33.51 29.53
C SER A 407 0.88 33.83 29.89
N LYS A 408 0.48 35.11 29.85
CA LYS A 408 -0.89 35.58 30.12
C LYS A 408 -1.89 35.28 28.98
N THR A 409 -1.96 34.05 28.50
CA THR A 409 -2.91 33.59 27.48
C THR A 409 -4.03 32.74 28.10
N ILE A 410 -5.15 32.62 27.40
CA ILE A 410 -6.34 31.87 27.85
C ILE A 410 -6.02 30.36 27.99
N ASP A 411 -5.04 29.87 27.21
CA ASP A 411 -4.49 28.51 27.25
C ASP A 411 -3.74 28.15 28.54
N SER A 412 -3.52 29.11 29.44
CA SER A 412 -2.77 28.99 30.69
C SER A 412 -3.64 28.66 31.92
N ALA A 413 -4.96 28.48 31.74
CA ALA A 413 -5.86 28.18 32.86
C ALA A 413 -5.54 26.79 33.46
N PRO A 414 -5.50 26.61 34.80
CA PRO A 414 -5.13 25.34 35.43
C PRO A 414 -5.93 24.13 34.95
N GLN A 415 -7.23 24.29 34.75
CA GLN A 415 -8.13 23.24 34.24
C GLN A 415 -7.77 22.79 32.80
N VAL A 416 -7.24 23.71 31.98
CA VAL A 416 -6.76 23.41 30.62
C VAL A 416 -5.39 22.70 30.67
N LEU A 417 -4.57 22.98 31.69
CA LEU A 417 -3.27 22.32 31.86
C LEU A 417 -3.43 20.88 32.36
N ASP A 418 -4.32 20.66 33.34
CA ASP A 418 -4.59 19.32 33.88
C ASP A 418 -5.20 18.41 32.80
N SER A 419 -6.19 18.91 32.06
CA SER A 419 -6.79 18.15 30.94
C SER A 419 -5.79 17.80 29.82
N ARG A 420 -4.76 18.63 29.60
CA ARG A 420 -3.66 18.30 28.66
C ARG A 420 -2.78 17.17 29.17
N MET A 421 -2.60 17.05 30.49
CA MET A 421 -1.84 15.95 31.08
C MET A 421 -2.61 14.64 31.02
N ASP A 422 -3.90 14.66 31.34
CA ASP A 422 -4.78 13.50 31.22
C ASP A 422 -4.82 12.98 29.77
N THR A 423 -5.00 13.91 28.82
CA THR A 423 -4.97 13.57 27.39
C THR A 423 -3.64 12.95 26.98
N PHE A 424 -2.50 13.44 27.51
CA PHE A 424 -1.18 12.89 27.19
C PHE A 424 -1.06 11.41 27.57
N VAL A 425 -1.50 11.05 28.78
CA VAL A 425 -1.45 9.67 29.27
C VAL A 425 -2.30 8.76 28.39
N ASP A 426 -3.53 9.19 28.09
CA ASP A 426 -4.50 8.39 27.34
C ASP A 426 -4.15 8.25 25.84
N THR A 427 -3.48 9.23 25.23
CA THR A 427 -3.24 9.23 23.78
C THR A 427 -1.80 8.96 23.36
N ILE A 428 -0.80 9.46 24.09
CA ILE A 428 0.61 9.35 23.69
C ILE A 428 1.26 8.06 24.21
N LEU A 429 0.91 7.56 25.39
CA LEU A 429 1.48 6.28 25.85
C LEU A 429 1.14 5.12 24.89
N PRO A 430 -0.09 4.97 24.37
CA PRO A 430 -0.38 3.98 23.33
C PRO A 430 0.46 4.14 22.05
N VAL A 431 0.83 5.38 21.68
CA VAL A 431 1.75 5.65 20.57
C VAL A 431 3.15 5.12 20.88
N VAL A 432 3.66 5.40 22.08
CA VAL A 432 4.97 4.92 22.53
C VAL A 432 4.99 3.40 22.53
N GLU A 433 3.98 2.75 23.12
CA GLU A 433 3.87 1.28 23.12
C GLU A 433 3.81 0.68 21.71
N HIS A 434 3.10 1.34 20.78
CA HIS A 434 3.00 0.89 19.38
C HIS A 434 4.38 0.85 18.71
N PHE A 435 5.18 1.90 18.87
CA PHE A 435 6.51 1.99 18.26
C PHE A 435 7.58 1.22 19.04
N ASP A 436 7.41 1.04 20.34
CA ASP A 436 8.31 0.24 21.18
C ASP A 436 8.26 -1.25 20.79
N LYS A 437 7.06 -1.76 20.48
CA LYS A 437 6.87 -3.10 19.89
C LYS A 437 7.61 -3.28 18.56
N LYS A 438 7.89 -2.20 17.83
CA LYS A 438 8.69 -2.19 16.59
C LYS A 438 10.19 -1.94 16.84
N GLY A 439 10.61 -1.71 18.09
CA GLY A 439 12.00 -1.39 18.44
C GLY A 439 12.45 0.01 18.01
N LEU A 440 11.51 0.93 17.77
CA LEU A 440 11.80 2.27 17.22
C LEU A 440 11.89 3.36 18.30
N VAL A 441 11.55 3.05 19.55
CA VAL A 441 11.52 4.02 20.65
C VAL A 441 12.88 4.09 21.35
N LYS A 442 13.31 5.33 21.65
CA LYS A 442 14.42 5.61 22.56
C LYS A 442 13.99 6.68 23.55
N ALA A 443 13.98 6.32 24.83
CA ALA A 443 13.67 7.24 25.90
C ALA A 443 14.88 8.15 26.21
N VAL A 444 14.60 9.41 26.50
CA VAL A 444 15.54 10.40 27.00
C VAL A 444 14.97 10.97 28.28
N ASN A 445 15.76 10.97 29.35
CA ASN A 445 15.29 11.47 30.65
C ASN A 445 15.16 13.00 30.62
N ALA A 446 13.91 13.47 30.54
CA ALA A 446 13.52 14.87 30.46
C ALA A 446 13.48 15.59 31.82
N ALA A 447 13.74 14.88 32.94
CA ALA A 447 13.85 15.52 34.26
C ALA A 447 15.13 16.35 34.43
N GLN A 448 16.12 16.14 33.55
CA GLN A 448 17.41 16.84 33.56
C GLN A 448 17.32 18.28 33.02
N THR A 449 18.46 18.99 32.98
CA THR A 449 18.55 20.32 32.35
C THR A 449 18.41 20.22 30.83
N ALA A 450 18.01 21.31 30.18
CA ALA A 450 17.82 21.34 28.72
C ALA A 450 19.11 20.95 27.95
N GLU A 451 20.28 21.34 28.45
CA GLU A 451 21.57 21.00 27.87
C GLU A 451 21.88 19.49 27.99
N ALA A 452 21.55 18.88 29.12
CA ALA A 452 21.76 17.46 29.36
C ALA A 452 20.81 16.62 28.48
N VAL A 453 19.53 17.01 28.40
CA VAL A 453 18.54 16.39 27.50
C VAL A 453 18.99 16.48 26.05
N LEU A 454 19.48 17.64 25.60
CA LEU A 454 20.01 17.82 24.25
C LEU A 454 21.24 16.94 23.99
N HIS A 455 22.15 16.81 24.96
CA HIS A 455 23.33 15.98 24.85
C HIS A 455 22.97 14.49 24.72
N GLU A 456 22.05 14.01 25.55
CA GLU A 456 21.55 12.64 25.52
C GLU A 456 20.82 12.34 24.20
N ALA A 457 19.90 13.22 23.78
CA ALA A 457 19.20 13.09 22.49
C ALA A 457 20.17 13.03 21.30
N LYS A 458 21.24 13.84 21.31
CA LYS A 458 22.30 13.80 20.30
C LYS A 458 23.04 12.46 20.30
N ALA A 459 23.32 11.90 21.48
CA ALA A 459 23.97 10.60 21.60
C ALA A 459 23.09 9.50 21.00
N VAL A 460 21.80 9.47 21.34
CA VAL A 460 20.81 8.53 20.78
C VAL A 460 20.73 8.63 19.26
N ILE A 461 20.57 9.84 18.71
CA ILE A 461 20.47 10.04 17.26
C ILE A 461 21.74 9.54 16.53
N ARG A 462 22.92 9.72 17.14
CA ARG A 462 24.19 9.22 16.58
C ARG A 462 24.29 7.70 16.67
N GLU A 463 23.86 7.10 17.77
CA GLU A 463 23.89 5.64 17.98
C GLU A 463 23.00 4.92 16.97
N VAL A 464 21.77 5.41 16.77
CA VAL A 464 20.82 4.81 15.82
C VAL A 464 21.25 5.06 14.36
N GLY A 465 22.11 6.06 14.11
CA GLY A 465 22.63 6.36 12.78
C GLY A 465 21.57 6.94 11.83
N VAL A 466 20.46 7.45 12.37
CA VAL A 466 19.37 8.02 11.57
C VAL A 466 19.85 9.21 10.78
N ILE A 467 20.65 10.09 11.39
CA ILE A 467 21.13 11.33 10.78
C ILE A 467 22.66 11.29 10.70
N SER A 468 23.19 11.46 9.50
CA SER A 468 24.63 11.51 9.25
C SER A 468 25.23 12.82 9.81
N ARG A 469 26.56 12.81 10.00
CA ARG A 469 27.29 13.79 10.83
C ARG A 469 26.90 15.25 10.52
N PRO A 470 26.93 16.14 11.54
CA PRO A 470 26.70 17.57 11.32
C PRO A 470 27.64 18.09 10.22
N PRO A 471 27.20 19.07 9.41
CA PRO A 471 28.12 19.76 8.51
C PRO A 471 29.29 20.24 9.35
N SER A 472 30.51 19.88 8.93
CA SER A 472 31.75 20.26 9.58
C SER A 472 31.69 21.74 9.94
N ALA A 473 31.79 22.04 11.24
CA ALA A 473 31.88 23.41 11.73
C ALA A 473 32.99 24.12 10.95
N GLN A 474 32.61 25.13 10.17
CA GLN A 474 33.54 26.14 9.65
C GLN A 474 33.87 27.13 10.76
#